data_AF-Q19258-F1
#
_entry.id   AF-Q19258-F1
#
_cell.length_a   1.000
_cell.length_b   1.000
_cell.length_c   1.000
_cell.angle_alpha   90.00
_cell.angle_beta   90.00
_cell.angle_gamma   90.00
#
_symmetry.space_group_name_H-M   'P 1'
#
loop_
_entity.id
_entity.type
_entity.pdbx_description
1 polymer ?
#
loop_
_entity_poly.entity_id
_entity_poly.type
_entity_poly.pdbx_seq_one_letter_code
_entity_poly.pdbx_strand_id
1 'polypeptide(L)'
;MNSCHPPQDEMAGLIGIYAFQGFYGLLSVVVYTFNIRALRHHKNNLDKSFSLLYTCCAALSLTYFLDHFLIRRFVKLGFFCEIILENFGEPNYWMMPYKTIASYCPIAILVFHALIAAHRFSIVAAPMRGVQLWDRYRRLFVLVGFLIPLIFMWFMIPCKSYAELDSEGSGGLDIEYKKVFSISSSLAAAIAAVLFGVLTLCLTFGMLIALAKLSLRKLSQAEISLIVFEVFMTVFTLIYAFTQGILYYSIYIVKDMELKSTVIQFRTFAIDIFILPQAWTLLFLSTTVRRYTLRAFGKRLGVEFLSTEIEKSARMVSVAPATISLQKSTVLNYNFTLQNLF
;
A
#
# COMPACT_ATOMS: atom_id res chain seq x y z
N MET A 1 15.67 30.11 16.68
CA MET A 1 16.41 30.17 15.41
C MET A 1 16.32 28.80 14.79
N ASN A 2 15.64 28.64 13.66
CA ASN A 2 15.56 27.34 12.99
C ASN A 2 16.96 27.01 12.46
N SER A 3 17.49 25.86 12.86
CA SER A 3 18.81 25.38 12.49
C SER A 3 18.70 24.24 11.50
N CYS A 4 19.70 24.12 10.62
CA CYS A 4 19.77 23.04 9.65
C CYS A 4 19.84 21.65 10.28
N HIS A 5 20.37 21.55 11.49
CA HIS A 5 20.47 20.31 12.24
C HIS A 5 19.47 20.26 13.39
N PRO A 6 18.92 19.08 13.71
CA PRO A 6 18.20 18.84 14.96
C PRO A 6 19.09 19.22 16.16
N PRO A 7 18.49 19.50 17.33
CA PRO A 7 19.22 19.58 18.59
C PRO A 7 20.12 18.34 18.78
N GLN A 8 21.36 18.53 19.24
CA GLN A 8 22.37 17.46 19.32
C GLN A 8 21.92 16.27 20.19
N ASP A 9 21.12 16.56 21.21
CA ASP A 9 20.48 15.61 22.11
C ASP A 9 19.41 14.74 21.42
N GLU A 10 18.73 15.25 20.39
CA GLU A 10 17.72 14.50 19.62
C GLU A 10 18.30 13.79 18.40
N MET A 11 19.42 14.27 17.86
CA MET A 11 20.02 13.78 16.61
C MET A 11 20.32 12.28 16.65
N ALA A 12 20.90 11.77 17.74
CA ALA A 12 21.22 10.35 17.89
C ALA A 12 19.96 9.47 17.88
N GLY A 13 18.90 9.91 18.54
CA GLY A 13 17.59 9.23 18.55
C GLY A 13 16.96 9.21 17.16
N LEU A 14 16.98 10.35 16.45
CA LEU A 14 16.41 10.47 15.11
C LEU A 14 17.16 9.60 14.09
N ILE A 15 18.50 9.59 14.14
CA ILE A 15 19.35 8.70 13.33
C ILE A 15 19.01 7.24 13.64
N GLY A 16 18.91 6.87 14.92
CA GLY A 16 18.57 5.51 15.35
C GLY A 16 17.21 5.06 14.80
N ILE A 17 16.19 5.92 14.90
CA ILE A 17 14.86 5.66 14.34
C ILE A 17 14.97 5.48 12.83
N TYR A 18 15.58 6.40 12.09
CA TYR A 18 15.67 6.29 10.63
C TYR A 18 16.50 5.11 10.15
N ALA A 19 17.57 4.73 10.87
CA ALA A 19 18.34 3.53 10.59
C ALA A 19 17.49 2.26 10.78
N PHE A 20 16.75 2.18 11.89
CA PHE A 20 15.81 1.09 12.13
C PHE A 20 14.74 1.01 11.04
N GLN A 21 14.17 2.16 10.64
CA GLN A 21 13.19 2.24 9.56
C GLN A 21 13.77 1.86 8.19
N GLY A 22 15.02 2.21 7.94
CA GLY A 22 15.75 1.80 6.75
C GLY A 22 15.95 0.29 6.68
N PHE A 23 16.30 -0.34 7.79
CA PHE A 23 16.55 -1.78 7.84
C PHE A 23 15.29 -2.60 7.54
N TYR A 24 14.19 -2.37 8.27
CA TYR A 24 12.95 -3.12 8.01
C TYR A 24 12.34 -2.75 6.65
N GLY A 25 12.54 -1.51 6.20
CA GLY A 25 12.05 -1.03 4.92
C GLY A 25 12.77 -1.67 3.74
N LEU A 26 14.09 -1.76 3.79
CA LEU A 26 14.90 -2.49 2.81
C LEU A 26 14.51 -3.97 2.72
N LEU A 27 14.29 -4.60 3.87
CA LEU A 27 13.82 -5.99 3.92
C LEU A 27 12.46 -6.14 3.23
N SER A 28 11.55 -5.19 3.44
CA SER A 28 10.25 -5.16 2.80
C SER A 28 10.35 -4.92 1.28
N VAL A 29 11.29 -4.09 0.81
CA VAL A 29 11.58 -3.89 -0.62
C VAL A 29 12.01 -5.21 -1.28
N VAL A 30 12.85 -5.97 -0.60
CA VAL A 30 13.28 -7.30 -1.06
C VAL A 30 12.09 -8.25 -1.16
N VAL A 31 11.22 -8.30 -0.14
CA VAL A 31 10.01 -9.13 -0.14
C VAL A 31 9.05 -8.72 -1.28
N TYR A 32 8.79 -7.43 -1.46
CA TYR A 32 7.98 -6.92 -2.57
C TYR A 32 8.53 -7.36 -3.93
N THR A 33 9.84 -7.24 -4.12
CA THR A 33 10.51 -7.66 -5.36
C THR A 33 10.32 -9.16 -5.62
N PHE A 34 10.43 -9.99 -4.58
CA PHE A 34 10.17 -11.42 -4.70
C PHE A 34 8.69 -11.73 -4.98
N ASN A 35 7.75 -11.05 -4.32
CA ASN A 35 6.31 -11.21 -4.56
C ASN A 35 5.97 -10.86 -6.01
N ILE A 36 6.46 -9.74 -6.54
CA ILE A 36 6.24 -9.32 -7.94
C ILE A 36 6.78 -10.38 -8.91
N ARG A 37 8.00 -10.89 -8.66
CA ARG A 37 8.57 -11.96 -9.49
C ARG A 37 7.76 -13.25 -9.40
N ALA A 38 7.34 -13.65 -8.21
CA ALA A 38 6.53 -14.85 -7.98
C ALA A 38 5.22 -14.80 -8.76
N LEU A 39 4.51 -13.66 -8.68
CA LEU A 39 3.23 -13.43 -9.34
C LEU A 39 3.37 -13.38 -10.87
N ARG A 40 4.48 -12.85 -11.39
CA ARG A 40 4.74 -12.83 -12.85
C ARG A 40 5.04 -14.22 -13.41
N HIS A 41 5.78 -15.05 -12.67
CA HIS A 41 6.16 -16.39 -13.12
C HIS A 41 5.04 -17.43 -12.94
N HIS A 42 4.28 -17.37 -11.84
CA HIS A 42 3.22 -18.34 -11.55
C HIS A 42 1.84 -17.83 -11.98
N LYS A 43 1.60 -17.78 -13.30
CA LYS A 43 0.33 -17.35 -13.90
C LYS A 43 -0.89 -18.22 -13.54
N ASN A 44 -0.70 -19.43 -12.99
CA ASN A 44 -1.76 -20.43 -12.88
C ASN A 44 -2.37 -20.58 -11.47
N ASN A 45 -1.73 -20.07 -10.41
CA ASN A 45 -2.15 -20.39 -9.03
C ASN A 45 -2.95 -19.27 -8.35
N LEU A 46 -2.82 -18.04 -8.84
CA LEU A 46 -3.53 -16.87 -8.31
C LEU A 46 -4.30 -16.20 -9.45
N ASP A 47 -5.45 -15.59 -9.11
CA ASP A 47 -6.25 -14.85 -10.06
C ASP A 47 -5.37 -13.78 -10.76
N LYS A 48 -5.41 -13.79 -12.10
CA LYS A 48 -4.63 -12.87 -12.94
C LYS A 48 -4.99 -11.41 -12.66
N SER A 49 -6.25 -11.14 -12.36
CA SER A 49 -6.75 -9.80 -12.09
C SER A 49 -6.22 -9.28 -10.75
N PHE A 50 -6.29 -10.10 -9.70
CA PHE A 50 -5.68 -9.78 -8.40
C PHE A 50 -4.16 -9.59 -8.51
N SER A 51 -3.48 -10.52 -9.20
CA SER A 51 -2.02 -10.47 -9.35
C SER A 51 -1.56 -9.19 -10.04
N LEU A 52 -2.33 -8.71 -11.03
CA LEU A 52 -2.05 -7.44 -11.71
C LEU A 52 -2.26 -6.24 -10.79
N LEU A 53 -3.42 -6.15 -10.10
CA LEU A 53 -3.72 -5.07 -9.17
C LEU A 53 -2.69 -4.98 -8.03
N TYR A 54 -2.36 -6.12 -7.42
CA TYR A 54 -1.34 -6.20 -6.37
C TYR A 54 0.04 -5.78 -6.91
N THR A 55 0.42 -6.20 -8.12
CA THR A 55 1.71 -5.81 -8.71
C THR A 55 1.81 -4.29 -8.89
N CYS A 56 0.74 -3.63 -9.33
CA CYS A 56 0.69 -2.17 -9.46
C CYS A 56 0.78 -1.49 -8.09
N CYS A 57 0.01 -1.97 -7.10
CA CYS A 57 0.04 -1.46 -5.73
C CYS A 57 1.43 -1.63 -5.07
N ALA A 58 2.06 -2.79 -5.25
CA ALA A 58 3.42 -3.07 -4.78
C ALA A 58 4.45 -2.17 -5.45
N ALA A 59 4.34 -1.91 -6.75
CA ALA A 59 5.23 -1.00 -7.46
C ALA A 59 5.10 0.45 -6.93
N LEU A 60 3.87 0.93 -6.72
CA LEU A 60 3.62 2.24 -6.10
C LEU A 60 4.18 2.33 -4.67
N SER A 61 3.97 1.28 -3.89
CA SER A 61 4.49 1.13 -2.53
C SER A 61 6.01 1.20 -2.46
N LEU A 62 6.69 0.49 -3.38
CA LEU A 62 8.14 0.55 -3.53
C LEU A 62 8.62 1.95 -3.91
N THR A 63 8.02 2.56 -4.94
CA THR A 63 8.39 3.91 -5.38
C THR A 63 8.24 4.91 -4.25
N TYR A 64 7.11 4.88 -3.55
CA TYR A 64 6.87 5.79 -2.43
C TYR A 64 7.81 5.56 -1.25
N PHE A 65 8.07 4.30 -0.90
CA PHE A 65 9.00 3.99 0.19
C PHE A 65 10.41 4.50 -0.15
N LEU A 66 10.91 4.26 -1.36
CA LEU A 66 12.22 4.72 -1.78
C LEU A 66 12.29 6.26 -1.80
N ASP A 67 11.27 6.92 -2.34
CA ASP A 67 11.16 8.38 -2.38
C ASP A 67 11.17 8.99 -0.96
N HIS A 68 10.31 8.48 -0.08
CA HIS A 68 10.18 8.96 1.29
C HIS A 68 11.42 8.65 2.14
N PHE A 69 12.05 7.49 1.95
CA PHE A 69 13.26 7.10 2.67
C PHE A 69 14.49 7.89 2.22
N LEU A 70 14.73 7.94 0.91
CA LEU A 70 15.96 8.52 0.35
C LEU A 70 15.95 10.05 0.39
N ILE A 71 14.79 10.67 0.22
CA ILE A 71 14.71 12.13 0.15
C ILE A 71 14.19 12.65 1.48
N ARG A 72 12.96 12.31 1.90
CA ARG A 72 12.37 12.97 3.09
C ARG A 72 13.14 12.75 4.38
N ARG A 73 13.48 11.50 4.70
CA ARG A 73 14.19 11.18 5.94
C ARG A 73 15.62 11.72 5.90
N PHE A 74 16.26 11.65 4.73
CA PHE A 74 17.61 12.15 4.56
C PHE A 74 17.72 13.68 4.69
N VAL A 75 16.78 14.39 4.06
CA VAL A 75 16.65 15.85 4.11
C VAL A 75 16.34 16.34 5.53
N LYS A 76 15.58 15.57 6.32
CA LYS A 76 15.31 15.85 7.74
C LYS A 76 16.51 15.70 8.67
N LEU A 77 17.49 14.85 8.34
CA LEU A 77 18.72 14.73 9.15
C LEU A 77 19.64 15.96 9.02
N GLY A 78 19.41 16.80 8.00
CA GLY A 78 20.12 18.06 7.84
C GLY A 78 21.52 17.95 7.23
N PHE A 79 22.00 16.75 6.88
CA PHE A 79 23.37 16.54 6.39
C PHE A 79 23.76 17.41 5.18
N PHE A 80 22.81 17.68 4.28
CA PHE A 80 23.00 18.57 3.13
C PHE A 80 22.08 19.80 3.19
N CYS A 81 21.63 20.18 4.39
CA CYS A 81 20.62 21.23 4.54
C CYS A 81 21.06 22.55 3.91
N GLU A 82 22.28 23.00 4.17
CA GLU A 82 22.80 24.25 3.61
C GLU A 82 22.86 24.20 2.08
N ILE A 83 23.41 23.11 1.51
CA ILE A 83 23.51 22.93 0.06
C ILE A 83 22.14 22.86 -0.61
N ILE A 84 21.17 22.19 0.02
CA ILE A 84 19.81 22.08 -0.52
C ILE A 84 19.08 23.42 -0.43
N LEU A 85 19.22 24.16 0.67
CA LEU A 85 18.66 25.50 0.81
C LEU A 85 19.26 26.49 -0.18
N GLU A 86 20.58 26.45 -0.39
CA GLU A 86 21.26 27.33 -1.33
C GLU A 86 20.77 27.11 -2.77
N ASN A 87 20.63 25.84 -3.19
CA ASN A 87 20.25 25.52 -4.56
C ASN A 87 18.73 25.46 -4.81
N PHE A 88 17.95 25.16 -3.77
CA PHE A 88 16.51 24.89 -3.89
C PHE A 88 15.64 25.63 -2.88
N GLY A 89 16.18 26.60 -2.14
CA GLY A 89 15.41 27.48 -1.26
C GLY A 89 14.45 28.40 -2.00
N GLU A 90 14.74 28.71 -3.27
CA GLU A 90 13.82 29.45 -4.13
C GLU A 90 12.83 28.52 -4.86
N PRO A 91 11.54 28.91 -4.99
CA PRO A 91 10.54 28.13 -5.73
C PRO A 91 10.96 27.80 -7.16
N ASN A 92 11.20 26.53 -7.41
CA ASN A 92 11.64 25.98 -8.69
C ASN A 92 10.78 24.77 -9.11
N TYR A 93 10.94 24.33 -10.36
CA TYR A 93 10.24 23.15 -10.88
C TYR A 93 11.01 21.84 -10.61
N TRP A 94 12.27 21.89 -10.20
CA TRP A 94 13.13 20.72 -10.04
C TRP A 94 12.72 19.84 -8.86
N MET A 95 12.26 20.44 -7.75
CA MET A 95 11.76 19.67 -6.61
C MET A 95 10.30 19.19 -6.78
N MET A 96 9.62 19.62 -7.84
CA MET A 96 8.17 19.40 -7.99
C MET A 96 7.83 17.92 -8.29
N PRO A 97 8.61 17.17 -9.09
CA PRO A 97 8.41 15.74 -9.27
C PRO A 97 8.41 14.97 -7.95
N TYR A 98 9.33 15.30 -7.04
CA TYR A 98 9.41 14.68 -5.72
C TYR A 98 8.13 14.94 -4.91
N LYS A 99 7.74 16.23 -4.77
CA LYS A 99 6.51 16.58 -4.03
C LYS A 99 5.27 15.92 -4.66
N THR A 100 5.25 15.80 -5.99
CA THR A 100 4.19 15.13 -6.73
C THR A 100 4.13 13.64 -6.41
N ILE A 101 5.26 12.92 -6.41
CA ILE A 101 5.33 11.50 -6.03
C ILE A 101 4.86 11.30 -4.59
N ALA A 102 5.35 12.16 -3.67
CA ALA A 102 5.01 12.10 -2.25
C ALA A 102 3.53 12.33 -1.95
N SER A 103 2.82 13.09 -2.81
CA SER A 103 1.36 13.26 -2.73
C SER A 103 0.59 12.19 -3.53
N TYR A 104 1.12 11.77 -4.69
CA TYR A 104 0.43 10.89 -5.63
C TYR A 104 0.34 9.47 -5.13
N CYS A 105 1.48 8.93 -4.72
CA CYS A 105 1.55 7.51 -4.44
C CYS A 105 0.63 7.08 -3.29
N PRO A 106 0.51 7.81 -2.16
CA PRO A 106 -0.41 7.41 -1.10
C PRO A 106 -1.87 7.38 -1.56
N ILE A 107 -2.30 8.36 -2.36
CA ILE A 107 -3.66 8.38 -2.92
C ILE A 107 -3.85 7.23 -3.91
N ALA A 108 -2.88 6.97 -4.77
CA ALA A 108 -2.92 5.84 -5.69
C ALA A 108 -3.00 4.50 -4.96
N ILE A 109 -2.19 4.29 -3.92
CA ILE A 109 -2.21 3.07 -3.09
C ILE A 109 -3.60 2.89 -2.47
N LEU A 110 -4.21 3.95 -1.91
CA LEU A 110 -5.58 3.92 -1.39
C LEU A 110 -6.62 3.50 -2.43
N VAL A 111 -6.53 4.04 -3.65
CA VAL A 111 -7.41 3.66 -4.76
C VAL A 111 -7.21 2.19 -5.13
N PHE A 112 -5.97 1.72 -5.21
CA PHE A 112 -5.68 0.31 -5.50
C PHE A 112 -6.16 -0.62 -4.38
N HIS A 113 -6.11 -0.22 -3.11
CA HIS A 113 -6.71 -0.99 -2.01
C HIS A 113 -8.22 -1.11 -2.21
N ALA A 114 -8.91 -0.01 -2.50
CA ALA A 114 -10.34 -0.04 -2.78
C ALA A 114 -10.69 -0.92 -4.01
N LEU A 115 -9.85 -0.92 -5.05
CA LEU A 115 -10.02 -1.79 -6.22
C LEU A 115 -9.80 -3.27 -5.88
N ILE A 116 -8.82 -3.59 -5.04
CA ILE A 116 -8.59 -4.96 -4.56
C ILE A 116 -9.77 -5.41 -3.69
N ALA A 117 -10.27 -4.55 -2.78
CA ALA A 117 -11.47 -4.80 -2.00
C ALA A 117 -12.70 -5.06 -2.88
N ALA A 118 -12.88 -4.23 -3.92
CA ALA A 118 -13.97 -4.38 -4.88
C ALA A 118 -13.85 -5.69 -5.67
N HIS A 119 -12.64 -6.05 -6.11
CA HIS A 119 -12.34 -7.33 -6.76
C HIS A 119 -12.73 -8.51 -5.89
N ARG A 120 -12.32 -8.48 -4.62
CA ARG A 120 -12.62 -9.54 -3.65
C ARG A 120 -14.10 -9.63 -3.35
N PHE A 121 -14.74 -8.51 -3.05
CA PHE A 121 -16.17 -8.44 -2.82
C PHE A 121 -16.98 -9.01 -3.98
N SER A 122 -16.67 -8.62 -5.22
CA SER A 122 -17.44 -9.05 -6.40
C SER A 122 -17.22 -10.52 -6.76
N ILE A 123 -16.03 -11.09 -6.51
CA ILE A 123 -15.81 -12.54 -6.65
C ILE A 123 -16.56 -13.33 -5.58
N VAL A 124 -16.59 -12.86 -4.33
CA VAL A 124 -17.30 -13.55 -3.25
C VAL A 124 -18.82 -13.43 -3.43
N ALA A 125 -19.32 -12.24 -3.73
CA ALA A 125 -20.76 -11.98 -3.85
C ALA A 125 -21.37 -12.59 -5.12
N ALA A 126 -20.60 -12.67 -6.22
CA ALA A 126 -21.08 -13.19 -7.50
C ALA A 126 -19.94 -13.88 -8.29
N PRO A 127 -19.50 -15.09 -7.93
CA PRO A 127 -18.27 -15.71 -8.45
C PRO A 127 -18.21 -15.88 -9.96
N MET A 128 -19.32 -16.19 -10.63
CA MET A 128 -19.33 -16.34 -12.09
C MET A 128 -19.23 -14.98 -12.80
N ARG A 129 -20.05 -14.00 -12.37
CA ARG A 129 -20.10 -12.66 -13.00
C ARG A 129 -18.87 -11.83 -12.64
N GLY A 130 -18.41 -11.92 -11.40
CA GLY A 130 -17.23 -11.24 -10.89
C GLY A 130 -15.99 -11.62 -11.69
N VAL A 131 -15.68 -12.91 -11.81
CA VAL A 131 -14.51 -13.37 -12.57
C VAL A 131 -14.57 -12.89 -14.03
N GLN A 132 -15.72 -13.03 -14.70
CA GLN A 132 -15.89 -12.56 -16.09
C GLN A 132 -15.70 -11.05 -16.24
N LEU A 133 -16.24 -10.25 -15.30
CA LEU A 133 -16.10 -8.79 -15.30
C LEU A 133 -14.62 -8.39 -15.19
N TRP A 134 -13.91 -8.96 -14.21
CA TRP A 134 -12.52 -8.61 -13.96
C TRP A 134 -11.60 -9.12 -15.05
N ASP A 135 -11.79 -10.33 -15.56
CA ASP A 135 -10.98 -10.83 -16.68
C ASP A 135 -11.12 -9.98 -17.94
N ARG A 136 -12.33 -9.48 -18.22
CA ARG A 136 -12.61 -8.61 -19.37
C ARG A 136 -12.04 -7.20 -19.19
N TYR A 137 -12.23 -6.59 -18.02
CA TYR A 137 -11.93 -5.16 -17.80
C TYR A 137 -10.72 -4.87 -16.90
N ARG A 138 -9.91 -5.89 -16.53
CA ARG A 138 -8.74 -5.69 -15.63
C ARG A 138 -7.81 -4.53 -16.01
N ARG A 139 -7.51 -4.35 -17.30
CA ARG A 139 -6.61 -3.28 -17.76
C ARG A 139 -7.26 -1.90 -17.58
N LEU A 140 -8.57 -1.82 -17.80
CA LEU A 140 -9.34 -0.61 -17.59
C LEU A 140 -9.35 -0.24 -16.10
N PHE A 141 -9.59 -1.21 -15.20
CA PHE A 141 -9.54 -0.97 -13.75
C PHE A 141 -8.17 -0.48 -13.28
N VAL A 142 -7.08 -1.05 -13.81
CA VAL A 142 -5.72 -0.58 -13.51
C VAL A 142 -5.51 0.85 -14.00
N LEU A 143 -5.94 1.17 -15.23
CA LEU A 143 -5.83 2.51 -15.78
C LEU A 143 -6.62 3.53 -14.95
N VAL A 144 -7.85 3.19 -14.57
CA VAL A 144 -8.67 3.98 -13.64
C VAL A 144 -7.95 4.18 -12.30
N GLY A 145 -7.32 3.13 -11.76
CA GLY A 145 -6.53 3.19 -10.53
C GLY A 145 -5.39 4.22 -10.57
N PHE A 146 -4.76 4.42 -11.73
CA PHE A 146 -3.73 5.44 -11.92
C PHE A 146 -4.29 6.83 -12.27
N LEU A 147 -5.47 6.92 -12.89
CA LEU A 147 -6.06 8.20 -13.27
C LEU A 147 -6.79 8.90 -12.12
N ILE A 148 -7.50 8.16 -11.26
CA ILE A 148 -8.27 8.74 -10.14
C ILE A 148 -7.40 9.64 -9.24
N PRO A 149 -6.18 9.25 -8.83
CA PRO A 149 -5.33 10.11 -7.99
C PRO A 149 -5.04 11.47 -8.61
N LEU A 150 -4.96 11.57 -9.95
CA LEU A 150 -4.73 12.85 -10.64
C LEU A 150 -5.86 13.85 -10.39
N ILE A 151 -7.10 13.38 -10.21
CA ILE A 151 -8.25 14.23 -9.86
C ILE A 151 -8.05 14.90 -8.50
N PHE A 152 -7.30 14.28 -7.58
CA PHE A 152 -7.02 14.87 -6.27
C PHE A 152 -5.77 15.76 -6.24
N MET A 153 -5.00 15.84 -7.33
CA MET A 153 -3.74 16.61 -7.34
C MET A 153 -3.51 17.46 -8.59
N TRP A 154 -4.48 17.56 -9.49
CA TRP A 154 -4.35 18.39 -10.70
C TRP A 154 -3.89 19.82 -10.38
N PHE A 155 -4.31 20.38 -9.24
CA PHE A 155 -3.95 21.72 -8.79
C PHE A 155 -2.48 21.86 -8.38
N MET A 156 -1.78 20.75 -8.10
CA MET A 156 -0.36 20.76 -7.78
C MET A 156 0.51 20.89 -9.03
N ILE A 157 0.05 20.43 -10.20
CA ILE A 157 0.84 20.41 -11.44
C ILE A 157 1.47 21.77 -11.80
N PRO A 158 0.76 22.92 -11.73
CA PRO A 158 1.35 24.22 -12.06
C PRO A 158 2.20 24.83 -10.93
N CYS A 159 2.24 24.20 -9.75
CA CYS A 159 2.95 24.76 -8.60
C CYS A 159 4.47 24.60 -8.75
N LYS A 160 5.21 25.51 -8.12
CA LYS A 160 6.65 25.39 -7.90
C LYS A 160 6.89 24.94 -6.47
N SER A 161 7.98 24.24 -6.23
CA SER A 161 8.37 23.73 -4.91
C SER A 161 9.71 24.27 -4.47
N TYR A 162 9.93 24.34 -3.16
CA TYR A 162 11.14 24.85 -2.54
C TYR A 162 11.42 24.11 -1.23
N ALA A 163 12.68 24.11 -0.82
CA ALA A 163 13.09 23.64 0.50
C ALA A 163 13.00 24.81 1.50
N GLU A 164 12.43 24.55 2.66
CA GLU A 164 12.37 25.51 3.76
C GLU A 164 12.87 24.83 5.04
N LEU A 165 13.52 25.61 5.92
CA LEU A 165 13.84 25.12 7.26
C LEU A 165 12.56 24.71 7.97
N ASP A 166 12.59 23.54 8.62
CA ASP A 166 11.41 23.03 9.29
C ASP A 166 10.89 24.05 10.31
N SER A 167 9.69 24.58 10.02
CA SER A 167 9.05 25.62 10.82
C SER A 167 8.75 25.20 12.26
N GLU A 168 8.85 23.91 12.55
CA GLU A 168 8.47 23.29 13.83
C GLU A 168 9.61 23.21 14.85
N GLY A 169 10.79 23.74 14.53
CA GLY A 169 11.93 23.81 15.45
C GLY A 169 12.64 22.47 15.70
N SER A 170 12.21 21.39 15.04
CA SER A 170 12.84 20.05 15.15
C SER A 170 14.14 19.91 14.35
N GLY A 171 14.55 20.98 13.66
CA GLY A 171 15.70 21.00 12.76
C GLY A 171 15.43 20.27 11.44
N GLY A 172 16.34 20.47 10.47
CA GLY A 172 16.22 19.89 9.14
C GLY A 172 15.37 20.73 8.18
N LEU A 173 14.98 20.09 7.07
CA LEU A 173 14.28 20.73 5.95
C LEU A 173 12.95 20.04 5.68
N ASP A 174 11.93 20.85 5.35
CA ASP A 174 10.73 20.37 4.67
C ASP A 174 10.66 20.91 3.24
N ILE A 175 9.99 20.18 2.36
CA ILE A 175 9.84 20.54 0.96
C ILE A 175 8.43 21.04 0.77
N GLU A 176 8.28 22.34 0.63
CA GLU A 176 7.00 23.01 0.45
C GLU A 176 6.75 23.38 -1.00
N TYR A 177 5.51 23.79 -1.29
CA TYR A 177 5.14 24.26 -2.61
C TYR A 177 4.42 25.60 -2.53
N LYS A 178 4.76 26.48 -3.48
CA LYS A 178 4.10 27.75 -3.66
C LYS A 178 2.70 27.48 -4.19
N LYS A 179 1.71 27.63 -3.31
CA LYS A 179 0.30 27.46 -3.62
C LYS A 179 -0.12 28.46 -4.70
N VAL A 180 -0.53 27.94 -5.85
CA VAL A 180 -1.18 28.73 -6.92
C VAL A 180 -2.68 28.83 -6.64
N PHE A 181 -3.26 27.80 -6.04
CA PHE A 181 -4.66 27.72 -5.65
C PHE A 181 -4.80 27.74 -4.13
N SER A 182 -5.96 28.15 -3.62
CA SER A 182 -6.28 28.15 -2.18
C SER A 182 -6.36 26.74 -1.57
N ILE A 183 -6.45 25.70 -2.40
CA ILE A 183 -6.59 24.31 -1.98
C ILE A 183 -5.25 23.77 -1.46
N SER A 184 -5.28 23.22 -0.25
CA SER A 184 -4.13 22.54 0.33
C SER A 184 -4.05 21.07 -0.10
N SER A 185 -2.84 20.59 -0.40
CA SER A 185 -2.55 19.18 -0.66
C SER A 185 -2.91 18.28 0.53
N SER A 186 -2.74 18.76 1.77
CA SER A 186 -3.12 18.04 2.98
C SER A 186 -4.63 17.83 3.08
N LEU A 187 -5.44 18.83 2.71
CA LEU A 187 -6.91 18.70 2.66
C LEU A 187 -7.33 17.67 1.62
N ALA A 188 -6.80 17.76 0.40
CA ALA A 188 -7.12 16.81 -0.67
C ALA A 188 -6.73 15.37 -0.31
N ALA A 189 -5.56 15.19 0.31
CA ALA A 189 -5.10 13.90 0.82
C ALA A 189 -6.01 13.36 1.93
N ALA A 190 -6.47 14.20 2.86
CA ALA A 190 -7.41 13.81 3.91
C ALA A 190 -8.76 13.39 3.34
N ILE A 191 -9.32 14.15 2.39
CA ILE A 191 -10.57 13.81 1.69
C ILE A 191 -10.42 12.46 0.98
N ALA A 192 -9.35 12.27 0.21
CA ALA A 192 -9.10 11.02 -0.49
C ALA A 192 -8.94 9.84 0.48
N ALA A 193 -8.21 10.03 1.57
CA ALA A 193 -7.99 8.99 2.57
C ALA A 193 -9.28 8.57 3.29
N VAL A 194 -10.13 9.53 3.66
CA VAL A 194 -11.45 9.23 4.24
C VAL A 194 -12.33 8.53 3.22
N LEU A 195 -12.43 9.05 2.00
CA LEU A 195 -13.29 8.49 0.95
C LEU A 195 -12.91 7.05 0.62
N PHE A 196 -11.65 6.79 0.28
CA PHE A 196 -11.18 5.45 -0.09
C PHE A 196 -11.06 4.53 1.13
N GLY A 197 -10.75 5.06 2.31
CA GLY A 197 -10.75 4.29 3.56
C GLY A 197 -12.14 3.76 3.92
N VAL A 198 -13.16 4.63 3.89
CA VAL A 198 -14.55 4.23 4.13
C VAL A 198 -15.05 3.29 3.03
N LEU A 199 -14.75 3.57 1.76
CA LEU A 199 -15.13 2.68 0.65
C LEU A 199 -14.54 1.27 0.81
N THR A 200 -13.24 1.18 1.12
CA THR A 200 -12.54 -0.09 1.35
C THR A 200 -13.16 -0.84 2.53
N LEU A 201 -13.48 -0.14 3.62
CA LEU A 201 -14.16 -0.70 4.79
C LEU A 201 -15.54 -1.27 4.43
N CYS A 202 -16.38 -0.49 3.74
CA CYS A 202 -17.71 -0.92 3.32
C CYS A 202 -17.66 -2.16 2.41
N LEU A 203 -16.73 -2.18 1.45
CA LEU A 203 -16.53 -3.33 0.55
C LEU A 203 -16.05 -4.57 1.32
N THR A 204 -15.13 -4.40 2.26
CA THR A 204 -14.64 -5.49 3.12
C THR A 204 -15.76 -6.05 4.00
N PHE A 205 -16.54 -5.17 4.63
CA PHE A 205 -17.67 -5.59 5.46
C PHE A 205 -18.76 -6.29 4.63
N GLY A 206 -19.07 -5.76 3.44
CA GLY A 206 -19.96 -6.40 2.48
C GLY A 206 -19.46 -7.79 2.06
N MET A 207 -18.15 -7.95 1.86
CA MET A 207 -17.52 -9.24 1.57
C MET A 207 -17.68 -10.21 2.74
N LEU A 208 -17.43 -9.76 3.98
CA LEU A 208 -17.60 -10.59 5.18
C LEU A 208 -19.06 -11.03 5.39
N ILE A 209 -20.04 -10.14 5.14
CA ILE A 209 -21.46 -10.51 5.16
C ILE A 209 -21.78 -11.55 4.08
N ALA A 210 -21.28 -11.37 2.87
CA ALA A 210 -21.47 -12.33 1.78
C ALA A 210 -20.84 -13.69 2.11
N LEU A 211 -19.67 -13.68 2.76
CA LEU A 211 -19.01 -14.89 3.27
C LEU A 211 -19.79 -15.55 4.40
N ALA A 212 -20.42 -14.80 5.31
CA ALA A 212 -21.20 -15.38 6.40
C ALA A 212 -22.40 -16.19 5.91
N LYS A 213 -22.94 -15.86 4.73
CA LYS A 213 -24.00 -16.65 4.05
C LYS A 213 -23.46 -17.92 3.39
N LEU A 214 -22.15 -18.04 3.23
CA LEU A 214 -21.47 -19.20 2.65
C LEU A 214 -20.79 -20.00 3.77
N SER A 215 -20.88 -21.33 3.74
CA SER A 215 -20.12 -22.15 4.68
C SER A 215 -18.62 -22.04 4.38
N LEU A 216 -17.86 -21.34 5.24
CA LEU A 216 -16.40 -21.17 5.14
C LEU A 216 -15.64 -22.49 4.91
N ARG A 217 -16.17 -23.61 5.45
CA ARG A 217 -15.59 -24.95 5.28
C ARG A 217 -15.48 -25.41 3.81
N LYS A 218 -16.23 -24.81 2.88
CA LYS A 218 -16.20 -25.14 1.45
C LYS A 218 -15.18 -24.31 0.66
N LEU A 219 -14.55 -23.30 1.28
CA LEU A 219 -13.57 -22.43 0.61
C LEU A 219 -12.18 -23.08 0.61
N SER A 220 -11.44 -22.89 -0.49
CA SER A 220 -10.03 -23.27 -0.53
C SER A 220 -9.21 -22.43 0.46
N GLN A 221 -8.17 -23.02 1.02
CA GLN A 221 -7.20 -22.33 1.87
C GLN A 221 -6.59 -21.09 1.18
N ALA A 222 -6.47 -21.10 -0.14
CA ALA A 222 -6.01 -19.96 -0.92
C ALA A 222 -7.00 -18.77 -0.86
N GLU A 223 -8.31 -19.01 -0.91
CA GLU A 223 -9.32 -17.96 -0.78
C GLU A 223 -9.35 -17.40 0.65
N ILE A 224 -9.29 -18.27 1.66
CA ILE A 224 -9.22 -17.85 3.08
C ILE A 224 -8.01 -16.92 3.28
N SER A 225 -6.86 -17.31 2.73
CA SER A 225 -5.63 -16.52 2.79
C SER A 225 -5.79 -15.13 2.14
N LEU A 226 -6.52 -15.04 1.03
CA LEU A 226 -6.79 -13.78 0.33
C LEU A 226 -7.79 -12.90 1.07
N ILE A 227 -8.78 -13.50 1.74
CA ILE A 227 -9.73 -12.78 2.60
C ILE A 227 -9.02 -12.20 3.82
N VAL A 228 -8.15 -13.00 4.47
CA VAL A 228 -7.36 -12.53 5.61
C VAL A 228 -6.42 -11.40 5.18
N PHE A 229 -5.77 -11.54 4.00
CA PHE A 229 -4.97 -10.48 3.41
C PHE A 229 -5.77 -9.17 3.28
N GLU A 230 -6.98 -9.25 2.73
CA GLU A 230 -7.86 -8.10 2.55
C GLU A 230 -8.24 -7.44 3.89
N VAL A 231 -8.58 -8.22 4.91
CA VAL A 231 -8.90 -7.67 6.24
C VAL A 231 -7.72 -6.89 6.83
N PHE A 232 -6.50 -7.42 6.73
CA PHE A 232 -5.31 -6.72 7.19
C PHE A 232 -5.06 -5.42 6.40
N MET A 233 -5.22 -5.47 5.07
CA MET A 233 -5.10 -4.30 4.21
C MET A 233 -6.07 -3.17 4.60
N THR A 234 -7.32 -3.54 4.88
CA THR A 234 -8.35 -2.60 5.34
C THR A 234 -7.99 -1.96 6.68
N VAL A 235 -7.48 -2.74 7.64
CA VAL A 235 -7.02 -2.20 8.93
C VAL A 235 -5.91 -1.17 8.74
N PHE A 236 -4.87 -1.50 7.96
CA PHE A 236 -3.77 -0.57 7.73
C PHE A 236 -4.20 0.68 6.96
N THR A 237 -5.15 0.53 6.04
CA THR A 237 -5.77 1.65 5.32
C THR A 237 -6.50 2.59 6.27
N LEU A 238 -7.25 2.05 7.23
CA LEU A 238 -7.97 2.84 8.22
C LEU A 238 -7.02 3.58 9.17
N ILE A 239 -5.94 2.95 9.60
CA ILE A 239 -4.90 3.61 10.43
C ILE A 239 -4.34 4.83 9.69
N TYR A 240 -4.02 4.68 8.40
CA TYR A 240 -3.54 5.78 7.58
C TYR A 240 -4.60 6.89 7.39
N ALA A 241 -5.83 6.52 7.06
CA ALA A 241 -6.92 7.47 6.88
C ALA A 241 -7.22 8.27 8.15
N PHE A 242 -7.21 7.59 9.31
CA PHE A 242 -7.35 8.22 10.60
C PHE A 242 -6.21 9.22 10.89
N THR A 243 -4.96 8.82 10.62
CA THR A 243 -3.80 9.69 10.80
C THR A 243 -3.88 10.94 9.91
N GLN A 244 -4.31 10.80 8.66
CA GLN A 244 -4.54 11.95 7.76
C GLN A 244 -5.69 12.85 8.22
N GLY A 245 -6.76 12.26 8.75
CA GLY A 245 -7.89 12.99 9.33
C GLY A 245 -7.47 13.83 10.55
N ILE A 246 -6.71 13.24 11.48
CA ILE A 246 -6.20 13.96 12.65
C ILE A 246 -5.21 15.05 12.22
N LEU A 247 -4.33 14.79 11.25
CA LEU A 247 -3.39 15.81 10.76
C LEU A 247 -4.12 17.01 10.17
N TYR A 248 -5.19 16.78 9.39
CA TYR A 248 -6.02 17.86 8.89
C TYR A 248 -6.70 18.62 10.04
N TYR A 249 -7.26 17.89 11.01
CA TYR A 249 -7.91 18.47 12.18
C TYR A 249 -6.97 19.35 13.02
N SER A 250 -5.74 18.88 13.27
CA SER A 250 -4.74 19.62 14.04
C SER A 250 -4.29 20.90 13.32
N ILE A 251 -4.07 20.85 12.00
CA ILE A 251 -3.60 22.00 11.22
C ILE A 251 -4.69 23.06 11.03
N TYR A 252 -5.92 22.65 10.71
CA TYR A 252 -6.94 23.59 10.22
C TYR A 252 -8.04 23.91 11.21
N ILE A 253 -8.38 22.97 12.12
CA ILE A 253 -9.50 23.14 13.04
C ILE A 253 -9.01 23.64 14.39
N VAL A 254 -8.14 22.87 15.06
CA VAL A 254 -7.63 23.23 16.39
C VAL A 254 -6.46 24.21 16.32
N LYS A 255 -5.65 24.13 15.25
CA LYS A 255 -4.42 24.90 15.07
C LYS A 255 -3.43 24.71 16.22
N ASP A 256 -3.42 23.50 16.78
CA ASP A 256 -2.54 23.10 17.87
C ASP A 256 -1.21 22.57 17.30
N MET A 257 -0.13 23.28 17.60
CA MET A 257 1.22 22.96 17.13
C MET A 257 1.79 21.71 17.79
N GLU A 258 1.44 21.41 19.05
CA GLU A 258 1.91 20.23 19.77
C GLU A 258 1.24 18.97 19.21
N LEU A 259 -0.08 19.03 19.01
CA LEU A 259 -0.83 17.96 18.34
C LEU A 259 -0.33 17.76 16.91
N LYS A 260 -0.08 18.84 16.16
CA LYS A 260 0.48 18.77 14.80
C LYS A 260 1.82 18.03 14.79
N SER A 261 2.77 18.44 15.64
CA SER A 261 4.10 17.83 15.72
C SER A 261 4.03 16.34 16.08
N THR A 262 3.24 16.00 17.10
CA THR A 262 3.01 14.61 17.53
C THR A 262 2.45 13.74 16.40
N VAL A 263 1.45 14.25 15.67
CA VAL A 263 0.82 13.54 14.56
C VAL A 263 1.78 13.38 13.38
N ILE A 264 2.64 14.36 13.10
CA ILE A 264 3.66 14.27 12.04
C ILE A 264 4.71 13.20 12.38
N GLN A 265 5.14 13.09 13.64
CA GLN A 265 6.03 12.02 14.07
C GLN A 265 5.37 10.65 13.89
N PHE A 266 4.15 10.47 14.40
CA PHE A 266 3.40 9.21 14.27
C PHE A 266 3.08 8.87 12.81
N ARG A 267 2.85 9.88 11.97
CA ARG A 267 2.56 9.71 10.54
C ARG A 267 3.65 8.94 9.81
N THR A 268 4.91 9.11 10.18
CA THR A 268 6.00 8.35 9.55
C THR A 268 5.81 6.85 9.76
N PHE A 269 5.49 6.43 10.99
CA PHE A 269 5.18 5.03 11.31
C PHE A 269 3.87 4.56 10.68
N ALA A 270 2.83 5.40 10.69
CA ALA A 270 1.55 5.07 10.07
C ALA A 270 1.70 4.82 8.55
N ILE A 271 2.57 5.59 7.89
CA ILE A 271 2.96 5.37 6.49
C ILE A 271 3.66 4.01 6.33
N ASP A 272 4.62 3.69 7.18
CA ASP A 272 5.34 2.40 7.09
C ASP A 272 4.39 1.21 7.30
N ILE A 273 3.47 1.31 8.28
CA ILE A 273 2.42 0.31 8.55
C ILE A 273 1.40 0.22 7.40
N PHE A 274 1.11 1.33 6.73
CA PHE A 274 0.22 1.34 5.58
C PHE A 274 0.80 0.58 4.39
N ILE A 275 2.12 0.69 4.19
CA ILE A 275 2.77 0.30 2.94
C ILE A 275 3.51 -1.02 3.06
N LEU A 276 4.22 -1.28 4.15
CA LEU A 276 5.16 -2.41 4.22
C LEU A 276 4.51 -3.76 4.56
N PRO A 277 3.56 -3.84 5.51
CA PRO A 277 2.95 -5.11 5.91
C PRO A 277 2.34 -5.91 4.76
N GLN A 278 1.85 -5.26 3.71
CA GLN A 278 1.23 -5.96 2.57
C GLN A 278 2.19 -6.93 1.84
N ALA A 279 3.49 -6.61 1.82
CA ALA A 279 4.52 -7.51 1.29
C ALA A 279 4.56 -8.80 2.09
N TRP A 280 4.56 -8.65 3.42
CA TRP A 280 4.66 -9.73 4.39
C TRP A 280 3.39 -10.55 4.47
N THR A 281 2.23 -9.91 4.53
CA THR A 281 0.91 -10.56 4.62
C THR A 281 0.71 -11.51 3.43
N LEU A 282 1.07 -11.10 2.21
CA LEU A 282 0.98 -11.99 1.06
C LEU A 282 1.99 -13.15 1.14
N LEU A 283 3.22 -12.90 1.59
CA LEU A 283 4.25 -13.92 1.76
C LEU A 283 3.83 -14.98 2.79
N PHE A 284 3.24 -14.57 3.91
CA PHE A 284 2.83 -15.48 4.98
C PHE A 284 1.57 -16.28 4.62
N LEU A 285 0.61 -15.65 3.95
CA LEU A 285 -0.69 -16.26 3.66
C LEU A 285 -0.68 -17.08 2.37
N SER A 286 0.01 -16.63 1.31
CA SER A 286 0.05 -17.36 0.05
C SER A 286 1.14 -18.43 0.04
N THR A 287 0.73 -19.70 0.17
CA THR A 287 1.64 -20.85 0.07
C THR A 287 2.42 -20.87 -1.25
N THR A 288 1.81 -20.42 -2.35
CA THR A 288 2.48 -20.32 -3.66
C THR A 288 3.59 -19.29 -3.63
N VAL A 289 3.32 -18.07 -3.15
CA VAL A 289 4.31 -17.00 -3.06
C VAL A 289 5.41 -17.36 -2.08
N ARG A 290 5.05 -17.95 -0.93
CA ARG A 290 6.00 -18.47 0.07
C ARG A 290 6.95 -19.50 -0.52
N ARG A 291 6.43 -20.54 -1.18
CA ARG A 291 7.24 -21.59 -1.81
C ARG A 291 8.16 -21.01 -2.88
N TYR A 292 7.67 -20.10 -3.73
CA TYR A 292 8.51 -19.45 -4.74
C TYR A 292 9.63 -18.62 -4.10
N THR A 293 9.30 -17.80 -3.10
CA THR A 293 10.27 -16.94 -2.41
C THR A 293 11.34 -17.76 -1.70
N LEU A 294 10.95 -18.81 -0.99
CA LEU A 294 11.88 -19.76 -0.35
C LEU A 294 12.78 -20.45 -1.37
N ARG A 295 12.23 -20.87 -2.53
CA ARG A 295 13.05 -21.43 -3.62
C ARG A 295 14.03 -20.41 -4.20
N ALA A 296 13.57 -19.19 -4.47
CA ALA A 296 14.42 -18.14 -5.03
C ALA A 296 15.53 -17.72 -4.05
N PHE A 297 15.21 -17.67 -2.76
CA PHE A 297 16.17 -17.39 -1.70
C PHE A 297 17.15 -18.55 -1.49
N GLY A 298 16.65 -19.79 -1.43
CA GLY A 298 17.47 -21.00 -1.32
C GLY A 298 18.44 -21.17 -2.49
N LYS A 299 17.99 -20.90 -3.72
CA LYS A 299 18.88 -20.90 -4.90
C LYS A 299 19.99 -19.86 -4.80
N ARG A 300 19.72 -18.67 -4.23
CA ARG A 300 20.75 -17.63 -4.03
C ARG A 300 21.72 -17.98 -2.90
N LEU A 301 21.28 -18.73 -1.90
CA LEU A 301 22.12 -19.22 -0.81
C LEU A 301 22.84 -20.54 -1.13
N GLY A 302 22.70 -21.09 -2.34
CA GLY A 302 23.33 -22.36 -2.72
C GLY A 302 22.73 -23.60 -2.04
N VAL A 303 21.55 -23.49 -1.42
CA VAL A 303 20.88 -24.61 -0.74
C VAL A 303 19.96 -25.32 -1.74
N GLU A 304 20.55 -26.12 -2.64
CA GLU A 304 19.82 -26.82 -3.71
C GLU A 304 18.78 -27.83 -3.18
N PHE A 305 19.02 -28.42 -2.00
CA PHE A 305 18.16 -29.44 -1.39
C PHE A 305 16.74 -28.94 -1.10
N LEU A 306 16.60 -27.67 -0.70
CA LEU A 306 15.30 -27.03 -0.47
C LEU A 306 14.50 -26.86 -1.78
N SER A 307 15.17 -26.75 -2.92
CA SER A 307 14.49 -26.50 -4.19
C SER A 307 13.81 -27.75 -4.75
N THR A 308 14.44 -28.93 -4.60
CA THR A 308 13.99 -30.21 -5.17
C THR A 308 12.84 -30.83 -4.38
N GLU A 309 12.86 -30.79 -3.05
CA GLU A 309 11.73 -31.28 -2.24
C GLU A 309 10.45 -30.47 -2.45
N ILE A 310 10.57 -29.14 -2.52
CA ILE A 310 9.42 -28.26 -2.78
C ILE A 310 8.88 -28.52 -4.19
N GLU A 311 9.71 -28.93 -5.17
CA GLU A 311 9.26 -29.24 -6.53
C GLU A 311 8.41 -30.50 -6.60
N LYS A 312 8.80 -31.59 -5.90
CA LYS A 312 7.99 -32.80 -5.78
C LYS A 312 6.64 -32.51 -5.12
N SER A 313 6.62 -31.72 -4.05
CA SER A 313 5.37 -31.35 -3.35
C SER A 313 4.48 -30.40 -4.15
N ALA A 314 5.04 -29.54 -5.01
CA ALA A 314 4.26 -28.62 -5.85
C ALA A 314 3.59 -29.31 -7.04
N ARG A 315 4.19 -30.36 -7.61
CA ARG A 315 3.54 -31.15 -8.68
C ARG A 315 2.37 -31.99 -8.16
N MET A 316 2.43 -32.48 -6.92
CA MET A 316 1.33 -33.25 -6.31
C MET A 316 0.15 -32.39 -5.86
N VAL A 317 0.35 -31.08 -5.67
CA VAL A 317 -0.65 -30.15 -5.14
C VAL A 317 -0.95 -29.08 -6.19
N SER A 318 -1.41 -29.52 -7.37
CA SER A 318 -2.07 -28.65 -8.35
C SER A 318 -3.44 -28.25 -7.81
N VAL A 319 -3.45 -27.25 -6.93
CA VAL A 319 -4.70 -26.69 -6.39
C VAL A 319 -5.28 -25.80 -7.48
N ALA A 320 -6.51 -26.08 -7.89
CA ALA A 320 -7.25 -25.24 -8.82
C ALA A 320 -7.20 -23.77 -8.34
N PRO A 321 -7.14 -22.79 -9.26
CA PRO A 321 -7.19 -21.38 -8.92
C PRO A 321 -8.26 -21.10 -7.87
N ALA A 322 -7.93 -20.23 -6.92
CA ALA A 322 -8.79 -19.91 -5.78
C ALA A 322 -10.24 -19.59 -6.22
N THR A 323 -10.41 -18.91 -7.36
CA THR A 323 -11.69 -18.60 -8.01
C THR A 323 -12.51 -19.83 -8.43
N ILE A 324 -11.86 -20.90 -8.92
CA ILE A 324 -12.52 -22.16 -9.29
C ILE A 324 -13.05 -22.87 -8.05
N SER A 325 -12.32 -22.81 -6.93
CA SER A 325 -12.80 -23.39 -5.67
C SER A 325 -14.07 -22.70 -5.17
N LEU A 326 -14.12 -21.36 -5.30
CA LEU A 326 -15.27 -20.56 -4.90
C LEU A 326 -16.47 -20.84 -5.82
N GLN A 327 -16.25 -20.87 -7.13
CA GLN A 327 -17.27 -21.30 -8.10
C GLN A 327 -17.84 -22.69 -7.79
N LYS A 328 -16.97 -23.68 -7.52
CA LYS A 328 -17.41 -25.03 -7.11
C LYS A 328 -18.21 -25.01 -5.81
N SER A 329 -17.77 -24.26 -4.80
CA SER A 329 -18.46 -24.15 -3.51
C SER A 329 -19.87 -23.57 -3.65
N THR A 330 -20.04 -22.57 -4.52
CA THR A 330 -21.32 -21.94 -4.79
C THR A 330 -22.25 -22.87 -5.56
N VAL A 331 -21.77 -23.55 -6.60
CA VAL A 331 -22.57 -24.55 -7.35
C VAL A 331 -23.03 -25.69 -6.43
N LEU A 332 -22.15 -26.19 -5.56
CA LEU A 332 -22.50 -27.19 -4.56
C LEU A 332 -23.53 -26.68 -3.55
N ASN A 333 -23.46 -25.40 -3.17
CA ASN A 333 -24.46 -24.82 -2.27
C ASN A 333 -25.83 -24.69 -2.95
N TYR A 334 -25.87 -24.22 -4.20
CA TYR A 334 -27.12 -24.13 -4.97
C TYR A 334 -27.77 -25.50 -5.19
N ASN A 335 -26.98 -26.53 -5.52
CA ASN A 335 -27.52 -27.89 -5.69
C ASN A 335 -28.06 -28.46 -4.38
N PHE A 336 -27.41 -28.18 -3.24
CA PHE A 336 -27.87 -28.63 -1.93
C PHE A 336 -29.15 -27.89 -1.49
N THR A 337 -29.25 -26.59 -1.77
CA THR A 337 -30.48 -25.82 -1.51
C THR A 337 -31.63 -26.29 -2.40
N LEU A 338 -31.38 -26.63 -3.67
CA LEU A 338 -32.37 -27.20 -4.57
C LEU A 338 -32.81 -28.61 -4.13
N GLN A 339 -31.88 -29.47 -3.69
CA GLN A 339 -32.20 -30.81 -3.17
C GLN A 339 -32.97 -30.82 -1.84
N ASN A 340 -32.98 -29.71 -1.10
CA ASN A 340 -33.80 -29.56 0.11
C ASN A 340 -35.15 -28.84 -0.17
N LEU A 341 -35.38 -28.41 -1.41
CA LEU A 341 -36.60 -27.75 -1.88
C LEU A 341 -37.47 -28.64 -2.77
N PHE A 342 -36.96 -29.82 -3.17
CA PHE A 342 -37.68 -30.92 -3.80
C PHE A 342 -37.64 -32.12 -2.86
#